data_AF-A0A225UMT5-F1
#
_entry.id   AF-A0A225UMT5-F1
#
_cell.length_a   1.000
_cell.length_b   1.000
_cell.length_c   1.000
_cell.angle_alpha   90.00
_cell.angle_beta   90.00
_cell.angle_gamma   90.00
#
_symmetry.space_group_name_H-M   'P 1'
#
loop_
_entity.id
_entity.type
_entity.pdbx_description
1 polymer ?
#
loop_
_entity_poly.entity_id
_entity_poly.type
_entity_poly.pdbx_seq_one_letter_code
_entity_poly.pdbx_strand_id
1 'polypeptide(L)'
;MQKRSWSSGKLKPAGMGNRAKAVSLLLREEVKSDKRQAVADALAAKFAAKYAKTDPVFASSIANMANRLLLHSQKRVMEADIAALENVIKKMSLERQKSRQRDDQTCSVGASSARGDCGQTARAAANVREDGAQGSSANLEALKGQDEWVLLNALALVEYESDQEKEKKKLVEKKKLQKAWLDAQQSEKSKCRDSERRLNEEAFQHQLHDLSQWREQENAKQHQHHENIMKVRRERDEQLRQQKLVVEQREAQRKLDEAAEVERVQAELKRLEADARHRRETEHARMKKLQTENSLVQQHKSRAKLLEHQEDVELMEAYARRLAREDEERMRRLQSNLQRRDYREGIAESLQVQIRQKALEDERRAEEYQKKRDAAELVKEQEKHNARQKEALERQQYLLKQRAQKKQRERQEIEDDLTFARQYHAEARAAMEAQQRQARGIRQRNKSFQEKLIVQMDEQRQNMPTSPLHLPRTLMNSREKHLNAKLLQKLDDPDMGQKVLDKLSPTKEAPVIATTFY
;
A
#
# COMPACT_ATOMS: atom_id res chain seq x y z
N MET A 1 -4.88 -5.29 17.70
CA MET A 1 -5.86 -5.88 16.75
C MET A 1 -5.42 -5.58 15.33
N GLN A 2 -4.69 -6.52 14.73
CA GLN A 2 -4.04 -6.36 13.42
C GLN A 2 -5.03 -6.69 12.29
N LYS A 3 -5.26 -5.71 11.41
CA LYS A 3 -5.99 -5.86 10.16
C LYS A 3 -5.18 -6.76 9.21
N ARG A 4 -5.70 -7.94 8.88
CA ARG A 4 -5.16 -8.80 7.83
C ARG A 4 -5.69 -8.31 6.48
N SER A 5 -4.86 -7.61 5.72
CA SER A 5 -5.13 -7.31 4.31
C SER A 5 -5.06 -8.60 3.48
N TRP A 6 -6.17 -9.01 2.88
CA TRP A 6 -6.18 -10.12 1.94
C TRP A 6 -5.53 -9.68 0.64
N SER A 7 -4.31 -10.16 0.37
CA SER A 7 -3.73 -10.08 -0.97
C SER A 7 -4.43 -11.12 -1.85
N SER A 8 -5.18 -10.66 -2.86
CA SER A 8 -5.74 -11.54 -3.88
C SER A 8 -4.60 -12.21 -4.65
N GLY A 9 -4.29 -13.44 -4.27
CA GLY A 9 -3.44 -14.32 -5.05
C GLY A 9 -4.16 -14.60 -6.36
N LYS A 10 -3.72 -13.96 -7.44
CA LYS A 10 -4.12 -14.31 -8.80
C LYS A 10 -3.82 -15.79 -9.02
N LEU A 11 -4.87 -16.62 -9.00
CA LEU A 11 -4.87 -17.96 -9.57
C LEU A 11 -4.31 -17.86 -11.00
N LYS A 12 -3.18 -18.53 -11.24
CA LYS A 12 -2.66 -18.75 -12.60
C LYS A 12 -3.61 -19.71 -13.30
N PRO A 13 -4.30 -19.33 -14.39
CA PRO A 13 -4.91 -20.30 -15.26
C PRO A 13 -3.79 -21.06 -15.98
N ALA A 14 -3.74 -22.36 -15.76
CA ALA A 14 -2.95 -23.28 -16.59
C ALA A 14 -3.48 -23.21 -18.04
N GLY A 15 -2.56 -23.12 -19.00
CA GLY A 15 -2.85 -23.43 -20.41
C GLY A 15 -3.41 -22.31 -21.28
N MET A 16 -2.77 -21.14 -21.35
CA MET A 16 -2.98 -20.23 -22.50
C MET A 16 -1.98 -20.56 -23.60
N GLY A 17 -2.48 -21.07 -24.74
CA GLY A 17 -1.69 -21.38 -25.93
C GLY A 17 -0.91 -20.16 -26.44
N ASN A 18 0.18 -20.40 -27.17
CA ASN A 18 1.14 -19.37 -27.60
C ASN A 18 0.47 -18.18 -28.34
N ARG A 19 -0.66 -18.42 -29.02
CA ARG A 19 -1.48 -17.38 -29.66
C ARG A 19 -2.17 -16.43 -28.66
N ALA A 20 -2.70 -16.96 -27.56
CA ALA A 20 -3.35 -16.15 -26.52
C ALA A 20 -2.34 -15.33 -25.69
N LYS A 21 -1.12 -15.86 -25.54
CA LYS A 21 0.02 -15.11 -24.96
C LYS A 21 0.48 -13.98 -25.87
N ALA A 22 0.56 -14.20 -27.19
CA ALA A 22 0.90 -13.16 -28.16
C ALA A 22 -0.15 -12.04 -28.20
N VAL A 23 -1.45 -12.39 -28.22
CA VAL A 23 -2.55 -11.41 -28.17
C VAL A 23 -2.52 -10.61 -26.86
N SER A 24 -2.27 -11.27 -25.73
CA SER A 24 -2.15 -10.59 -24.43
C SER A 24 -0.92 -9.67 -24.35
N LEU A 25 0.17 -10.00 -25.05
CA LEU A 25 1.35 -9.14 -25.13
C LEU A 25 1.09 -7.92 -26.02
N LEU A 26 0.42 -8.09 -27.16
CA LEU A 26 0.02 -6.98 -28.03
C LEU A 26 -0.95 -6.03 -27.33
N LEU A 27 -2.01 -6.53 -26.71
CA LEU A 27 -2.93 -5.73 -25.89
C LEU A 27 -2.20 -5.00 -24.75
N ARG A 28 -1.18 -5.63 -24.16
CA ARG A 28 -0.36 -5.00 -23.11
C ARG A 28 0.58 -3.93 -23.67
N GLU A 29 1.01 -4.05 -24.92
CA GLU A 29 1.81 -3.01 -25.59
C GLU A 29 0.94 -1.84 -26.05
N GLU A 30 -0.26 -2.07 -26.57
CA GLU A 30 -1.24 -1.03 -26.90
C GLU A 30 -1.62 -0.21 -25.64
N VAL A 31 -1.91 -0.88 -24.52
CA VAL A 31 -2.20 -0.18 -23.25
C VAL A 31 -0.97 0.57 -22.71
N LYS A 32 0.25 0.15 -23.05
CA LYS A 32 1.49 0.87 -22.69
C LYS A 32 1.75 2.06 -23.62
N SER A 33 1.44 1.95 -24.92
CA SER A 33 1.55 3.08 -25.85
C SER A 33 0.54 4.16 -25.50
N ASP A 34 -0.69 3.82 -25.15
CA ASP A 34 -1.72 4.78 -24.75
C ASP A 34 -1.32 5.55 -23.48
N LYS A 35 -0.76 4.85 -22.49
CA LYS A 35 -0.24 5.49 -21.27
C LYS A 35 0.96 6.38 -21.56
N ARG A 36 1.86 5.98 -22.46
CA ARG A 36 3.01 6.80 -22.86
C ARG A 36 2.57 8.04 -23.65
N GLN A 37 1.56 7.91 -24.51
CA GLN A 37 0.93 9.02 -25.22
C GLN A 37 0.30 10.02 -24.24
N ALA A 38 -0.50 9.54 -23.29
CA ALA A 38 -1.11 10.40 -22.27
C ALA A 38 -0.07 11.16 -21.44
N VAL A 39 1.05 10.53 -21.10
CA VAL A 39 2.15 11.20 -20.38
C VAL A 39 2.88 12.19 -21.28
N ALA A 40 3.06 11.88 -22.57
CA ALA A 40 3.68 12.78 -23.54
C ALA A 40 2.85 14.06 -23.73
N ASP A 41 1.53 13.90 -23.88
CA ASP A 41 0.59 15.01 -24.02
C ASP A 41 0.54 15.86 -22.74
N ALA A 42 0.55 15.21 -21.56
CA ALA A 42 0.58 15.92 -20.28
C ALA A 42 1.89 16.70 -20.06
N LEU A 43 3.04 16.14 -20.44
CA LEU A 43 4.32 16.86 -20.36
C LEU A 43 4.39 18.00 -21.37
N ALA A 44 3.94 17.77 -22.60
CA ALA A 44 3.86 18.78 -23.64
C ALA A 44 2.98 19.95 -23.18
N ALA A 45 1.79 19.67 -22.65
CA ALA A 45 0.88 20.67 -22.11
C ALA A 45 1.48 21.43 -20.93
N LYS A 46 2.11 20.73 -19.97
CA LYS A 46 2.76 21.37 -18.81
C LYS A 46 3.92 22.28 -19.21
N PHE A 47 4.80 21.83 -20.11
CA PHE A 47 5.94 22.61 -20.56
C PHE A 47 5.52 23.76 -21.47
N ALA A 48 4.53 23.56 -22.35
CA ALA A 48 3.98 24.64 -23.15
C ALA A 48 3.33 25.72 -22.27
N ALA A 49 2.55 25.33 -21.27
CA ALA A 49 1.95 26.26 -20.30
C ALA A 49 3.00 26.99 -19.46
N LYS A 50 4.15 26.37 -19.16
CA LYS A 50 5.21 26.96 -18.33
C LYS A 50 6.16 27.85 -19.13
N TYR A 51 6.51 27.48 -20.36
CA TYR A 51 7.61 28.09 -21.12
C TYR A 51 7.22 28.64 -22.51
N ALA A 52 6.02 28.34 -23.02
CA ALA A 52 5.57 28.72 -24.37
C ALA A 52 4.18 29.38 -24.41
N LYS A 53 3.82 30.16 -23.37
CA LYS A 53 2.50 30.81 -23.23
C LYS A 53 2.13 31.71 -24.42
N THR A 54 3.12 32.30 -25.09
CA THR A 54 2.95 33.32 -26.13
C THR A 54 3.63 32.95 -27.46
N ASP A 55 4.11 31.70 -27.59
CA ASP A 55 4.79 31.22 -28.80
C ASP A 55 4.24 29.83 -29.21
N PRO A 56 3.26 29.78 -30.14
CA PRO A 56 2.65 28.52 -30.57
C PRO A 56 3.62 27.64 -31.38
N VAL A 57 4.63 28.23 -32.03
CA VAL A 57 5.65 27.49 -32.78
C VAL A 57 6.63 26.80 -31.81
N PHE A 58 6.93 27.46 -30.69
CA PHE A 58 7.72 26.83 -29.64
C PHE A 58 6.93 25.75 -28.89
N ALA A 59 5.62 25.93 -28.69
CA ALA A 59 4.75 24.92 -28.10
C ALA A 59 4.70 23.62 -28.95
N SER A 60 4.67 23.71 -30.28
CA SER A 60 4.72 22.52 -31.15
C SER A 60 6.09 21.84 -31.14
N SER A 61 7.18 22.62 -31.02
CA SER A 61 8.53 22.07 -30.81
C SER A 61 8.65 21.30 -29.49
N ILE A 62 8.06 21.82 -28.40
CA ILE A 62 7.98 21.14 -27.10
C ILE A 62 7.21 19.82 -27.21
N ALA A 63 6.08 19.81 -27.91
CA ALA A 63 5.29 18.59 -28.13
C ALA A 63 6.11 17.52 -28.87
N ASN A 64 6.87 17.91 -29.91
CA ASN A 64 7.75 17.00 -30.64
C ASN A 64 8.87 16.42 -29.76
N MET A 65 9.46 17.23 -28.87
CA MET A 65 10.48 16.76 -27.94
C MET A 65 9.90 15.79 -26.88
N ALA A 66 8.71 16.07 -26.35
CA ALA A 66 8.02 15.19 -25.42
C ALA A 66 7.64 13.84 -26.08
N ASN A 67 7.13 13.88 -27.31
CA ASN A 67 6.81 12.70 -28.11
C ASN A 67 8.07 11.89 -28.47
N ARG A 68 9.20 12.55 -28.75
CA ARG A 68 10.47 11.86 -29.00
C ARG A 68 10.99 11.15 -27.74
N LEU A 69 10.84 11.76 -26.57
CA LEU A 69 11.27 11.15 -25.30
C LEU A 69 10.42 9.92 -24.92
N LEU A 70 9.10 9.99 -25.08
CA LEU A 70 8.18 8.99 -24.51
C LEU A 70 7.68 7.94 -25.50
N LEU A 71 7.47 8.31 -26.76
CA LEU A 71 6.96 7.41 -27.80
C LEU A 71 8.06 6.73 -28.59
N HIS A 72 9.16 7.45 -28.87
CA HIS A 72 10.26 6.93 -29.70
C HIS A 72 11.38 6.27 -28.88
N SER A 73 11.37 6.42 -27.55
CA SER A 73 12.31 5.75 -26.67
C SER A 73 11.77 4.41 -26.19
N GLN A 74 12.44 3.32 -26.59
CA GLN A 74 12.19 1.97 -26.05
C GLN A 74 12.69 1.81 -24.61
N LYS A 75 13.55 2.72 -24.13
CA LYS A 75 14.11 2.69 -22.78
C LYS A 75 13.07 3.16 -21.74
N ARG A 76 13.28 2.75 -20.48
CA ARG A 76 12.49 3.23 -19.34
C ARG A 76 12.88 4.68 -19.06
N VAL A 77 11.95 5.61 -19.29
CA VAL A 77 12.14 7.03 -18.99
C VAL A 77 12.21 7.23 -17.47
N MET A 78 13.28 7.83 -16.98
CA MET A 78 13.46 8.17 -15.57
C MET A 78 13.19 9.66 -15.32
N GLU A 79 13.03 10.04 -14.05
CA GLU A 79 12.83 11.45 -13.66
C GLU A 79 13.99 12.36 -14.12
N ALA A 80 15.21 11.82 -14.15
CA ALA A 80 16.38 12.52 -14.67
C ALA A 80 16.24 12.90 -16.15
N ASP A 81 15.60 12.05 -16.97
CA ASP A 81 15.39 12.32 -18.39
C ASP A 81 14.34 13.43 -18.59
N ILE A 82 13.31 13.45 -17.73
CA ILE A 82 12.28 14.50 -17.72
C ILE A 82 12.88 15.83 -17.25
N ALA A 83 13.74 15.82 -16.23
CA ALA A 83 14.44 17.00 -15.75
C ALA A 83 15.45 17.54 -16.78
N ALA A 84 16.14 16.65 -17.50
CA ALA A 84 17.02 17.02 -18.61
C ALA A 84 16.23 17.68 -19.75
N LEU A 85 15.06 17.12 -20.11
CA LEU A 85 14.16 17.71 -21.09
C LEU A 85 13.68 19.10 -20.65
N GLU A 86 13.28 19.27 -19.38
CA GLU A 86 12.89 20.56 -18.84
C GLU A 86 14.02 21.59 -18.91
N ASN A 87 15.26 21.20 -18.59
CA ASN A 87 16.43 22.08 -18.69
C ASN A 87 16.72 22.51 -20.12
N VAL A 88 16.56 21.62 -21.10
CA VAL A 88 16.70 21.95 -22.53
C VAL A 88 15.61 22.93 -22.96
N ILE A 89 14.35 22.67 -22.60
CA ILE A 89 13.22 23.56 -22.91
C ILE A 89 13.42 24.94 -22.27
N LYS A 90 13.88 24.99 -21.02
CA LYS A 90 14.17 26.24 -20.30
C LYS A 90 15.31 27.03 -20.95
N LYS A 91 16.36 26.36 -21.43
CA LYS A 91 17.44 27.02 -22.19
C LYS A 91 16.92 27.61 -23.49
N MET A 92 16.13 26.85 -24.26
CA MET A 92 15.53 27.31 -25.51
C MET A 92 14.53 28.46 -25.30
N SER A 93 13.77 28.45 -24.20
CA SER A 93 12.83 29.54 -23.88
C SER A 93 13.57 30.83 -23.52
N LEU A 94 14.65 30.74 -22.74
CA LEU A 94 15.51 31.87 -22.40
C LEU A 94 16.23 32.43 -23.64
N GLU A 95 16.71 31.56 -24.54
CA GLU A 95 17.36 31.98 -25.79
C GLU A 95 16.38 32.72 -26.70
N ARG A 96 15.14 32.24 -26.84
CA ARG A 96 14.09 32.93 -27.60
C ARG A 96 13.63 34.23 -26.97
N GLN A 97 13.56 34.31 -25.63
CA GLN A 97 13.29 35.58 -24.93
C GLN A 97 14.41 36.60 -25.14
N LYS A 98 15.67 36.16 -25.13
CA LYS A 98 16.82 37.02 -25.43
C LYS A 98 16.83 37.51 -26.88
N SER A 99 16.46 36.67 -27.85
CA SER A 99 16.32 37.11 -29.25
C SER A 99 15.21 38.15 -29.41
N ARG A 100 14.03 37.96 -28.79
CA ARG A 100 12.96 38.97 -28.81
C ARG A 100 13.37 40.29 -28.17
N GLN A 101 14.10 40.26 -27.04
CA GLN A 101 14.63 41.47 -26.44
C GLN A 101 15.71 42.15 -27.29
N ARG A 102 16.51 41.39 -28.06
CA ARG A 102 17.55 41.95 -28.91
C ARG A 102 16.98 42.65 -30.15
N ASP A 103 15.85 42.15 -30.67
CA ASP A 103 15.16 42.79 -31.80
C ASP A 103 14.38 44.05 -31.36
N ASP A 104 13.82 44.07 -30.14
CA ASP A 104 13.16 45.26 -29.56
C ASP A 104 14.14 46.33 -29.02
N GLN A 105 15.40 45.97 -28.75
CA GLN A 105 16.40 46.84 -28.11
C GLN A 105 17.43 47.42 -29.10
N THR A 106 17.09 47.42 -30.40
CA THR A 106 17.79 48.23 -31.43
C THR A 106 17.22 49.64 -31.59
N CYS A 107 16.19 50.01 -30.82
CA CYS A 107 15.52 51.31 -30.88
C CYS A 107 15.29 51.94 -29.51
N SER A 108 16.25 51.96 -28.58
CA SER A 108 16.10 52.78 -27.36
C SER A 108 17.38 52.98 -26.55
N VAL A 109 17.90 54.21 -26.64
CA VAL A 109 18.58 55.00 -25.60
C VAL A 109 20.02 54.63 -25.22
N GLY A 110 20.89 55.57 -25.59
CA GLY A 110 22.24 55.74 -25.07
C GLY A 110 22.27 56.20 -23.62
N ALA A 111 23.31 55.67 -22.95
CA ALA A 111 23.82 55.93 -21.62
C ALA A 111 23.71 57.35 -21.05
N SER A 112 23.33 57.43 -19.77
CA SER A 112 23.75 58.49 -18.84
C SER A 112 23.75 57.94 -17.41
N SER A 113 24.94 57.76 -16.84
CA SER A 113 25.22 57.47 -15.42
C SER A 113 26.74 57.53 -15.24
N ALA A 114 27.37 58.13 -14.23
CA ALA A 114 26.95 58.95 -13.10
C ALA A 114 28.19 59.74 -12.63
N ARG A 115 27.95 60.92 -12.05
CA ARG A 115 28.93 61.72 -11.30
C ARG A 115 28.66 61.52 -9.80
N GLY A 116 29.73 61.35 -9.05
CA GLY A 116 29.91 61.90 -7.70
C GLY A 116 29.49 61.02 -6.53
N ASP A 117 30.47 60.59 -5.73
CA ASP A 117 30.50 60.80 -4.28
C ASP A 117 31.85 60.34 -3.72
N CYS A 118 32.56 61.20 -2.99
CA CYS A 118 33.38 60.84 -1.84
C CYS A 118 33.93 62.11 -1.18
N GLY A 119 33.36 62.49 -0.04
CA GLY A 119 33.96 63.43 0.89
C GLY A 119 35.04 62.76 1.73
N GLN A 120 36.10 63.50 2.05
CA GLN A 120 36.93 63.24 3.23
C GLN A 120 37.26 64.54 3.97
N THR A 121 37.01 64.45 5.26
CA THR A 121 37.33 65.37 6.35
C THR A 121 38.82 65.42 6.63
N ALA A 122 39.37 66.62 6.87
CA ALA A 122 40.53 66.77 7.75
C ALA A 122 40.49 68.14 8.44
N ARG A 123 40.49 68.08 9.77
CA ARG A 123 40.68 69.21 10.70
C ARG A 123 42.09 69.79 10.54
N ALA A 124 42.22 71.10 10.65
CA ALA A 124 43.41 71.73 11.21
C ALA A 124 43.01 73.06 11.88
N ALA A 125 43.44 73.20 13.13
CA ALA A 125 43.24 74.37 13.98
C ALA A 125 44.24 75.49 13.64
N ALA A 126 43.81 76.74 13.75
CA ALA A 126 44.64 77.93 13.95
C ALA A 126 43.70 79.01 14.51
N ASN A 127 43.60 79.19 15.83
CA ASN A 127 44.43 80.06 16.68
C ASN A 127 44.58 81.52 16.19
N VAL A 128 44.32 82.41 17.16
CA VAL A 128 44.75 83.81 17.30
C VAL A 128 43.89 84.88 16.61
N ARG A 129 43.03 85.52 17.40
CA ARG A 129 43.18 86.94 17.84
C ARG A 129 41.99 87.32 18.73
N GLU A 130 42.17 87.23 20.05
CA GLU A 130 41.41 88.06 21.00
C GLU A 130 42.19 89.36 21.11
N ASP A 131 41.65 90.41 20.49
CA ASP A 131 42.11 91.78 20.72
C ASP A 131 41.57 92.24 22.08
N GLY A 132 42.49 92.68 22.94
CA GLY A 132 42.21 93.15 24.27
C GLY A 132 41.33 94.41 24.24
N ALA A 133 40.11 94.29 24.75
CA ALA A 133 39.32 95.45 25.16
C ALA A 133 39.91 95.97 26.49
N GLN A 134 40.84 96.90 26.34
CA GLN A 134 41.43 97.70 27.41
C GLN A 134 40.31 98.58 28.02
N GLY A 135 39.70 98.10 29.09
CA GLY A 135 38.75 98.88 29.89
C GLY A 135 39.48 100.00 30.61
N SER A 136 39.60 101.16 29.98
CA SER A 136 39.98 102.41 30.64
C SER A 136 38.92 102.74 31.71
N SER A 137 39.33 102.75 32.99
CA SER A 137 38.50 103.28 34.07
C SER A 137 38.25 104.77 33.81
N ALA A 138 37.09 105.09 33.27
CA ALA A 138 36.65 106.47 33.07
C ALA A 138 36.57 107.17 34.43
N ASN A 139 37.33 108.24 34.57
CA ASN A 139 37.45 109.02 35.80
C ASN A 139 36.15 109.83 35.98
N LEU A 140 35.25 109.35 36.84
CA LEU A 140 33.88 109.87 37.03
C LEU A 140 33.85 111.34 37.51
N GLU A 141 34.96 111.83 38.07
CA GLU A 141 35.09 113.19 38.62
C GLU A 141 35.35 114.26 37.54
N ALA A 142 35.89 113.90 36.38
CA ALA A 142 36.11 114.83 35.26
C ALA A 142 34.83 115.15 34.46
N LEU A 143 33.78 114.33 34.61
CA LEU A 143 32.52 114.45 33.88
C LEU A 143 31.50 115.39 34.56
N LYS A 144 31.65 115.68 35.86
CA LYS A 144 30.75 116.59 36.59
C LYS A 144 30.84 118.07 36.17
N GLY A 145 31.86 118.44 35.39
CA GLY A 145 32.05 119.80 34.86
C GLY A 145 31.61 119.98 33.40
N GLN A 146 31.06 118.94 32.75
CA GLN A 146 30.56 119.00 31.37
C GLN A 146 29.04 119.24 31.34
N ASP A 147 28.57 119.86 30.26
CA ASP A 147 27.16 120.14 29.99
C ASP A 147 26.29 118.89 30.23
N GLU A 148 25.25 119.04 31.06
CA GLU A 148 24.38 117.96 31.54
C GLU A 148 23.71 117.20 30.38
N TRP A 149 23.51 117.86 29.24
CA TRP A 149 22.99 117.25 28.01
C TRP A 149 23.95 116.25 27.37
N VAL A 150 25.26 116.47 27.46
CA VAL A 150 26.28 115.55 26.93
C VAL A 150 26.34 114.28 27.77
N LEU A 151 26.21 114.41 29.10
CA LEU A 151 26.14 113.27 30.02
C LEU A 151 24.89 112.43 29.81
N LEU A 152 23.72 113.07 29.62
CA LEU A 152 22.47 112.36 29.31
C LEU A 152 22.55 111.61 27.97
N ASN A 153 23.18 112.20 26.95
CA ASN A 153 23.35 111.56 25.65
C ASN A 153 24.34 110.38 25.73
N ALA A 154 25.43 110.52 26.50
CA ALA A 154 26.35 109.41 26.77
C ALA A 154 25.69 108.29 27.57
N LEU A 155 24.85 108.62 28.56
CA LEU A 155 24.06 107.64 29.32
C LEU A 155 23.08 106.91 28.39
N ALA A 156 22.35 107.63 27.53
CA ALA A 156 21.43 107.04 26.56
C ALA A 156 22.15 106.12 25.56
N LEU A 157 23.38 106.46 25.13
CA LEU A 157 24.21 105.60 24.30
C LEU A 157 24.65 104.33 25.04
N VAL A 158 25.09 104.44 26.29
CA VAL A 158 25.49 103.28 27.11
C VAL A 158 24.28 102.38 27.42
N GLU A 159 23.11 102.97 27.69
CA GLU A 159 21.86 102.22 27.88
C GLU A 159 21.43 101.52 26.59
N TYR A 160 21.55 102.19 25.44
CA TYR A 160 21.28 101.60 24.12
C TYR A 160 22.27 100.46 23.79
N GLU A 161 23.56 100.62 24.07
CA GLU A 161 24.58 99.59 23.88
C GLU A 161 24.34 98.39 24.82
N SER A 162 23.97 98.65 26.08
CA SER A 162 23.57 97.62 27.05
C SER A 162 22.34 96.85 26.58
N ASP A 163 21.35 97.54 26.01
CA ASP A 163 20.15 96.91 25.48
C ASP A 163 20.40 96.14 24.19
N GLN A 164 21.27 96.65 23.30
CA GLN A 164 21.79 95.92 22.14
C GLN A 164 22.53 94.64 22.55
N GLU A 165 23.37 94.69 23.59
CA GLU A 165 24.04 93.51 24.13
C GLU A 165 23.05 92.50 24.73
N LYS A 166 22.06 92.97 25.49
CA LYS A 166 21.00 92.10 26.05
C LYS A 166 20.21 91.42 24.94
N GLU A 167 19.85 92.12 23.87
CA GLU A 167 19.16 91.54 22.72
C GLU A 167 20.03 90.53 21.96
N LYS A 168 21.33 90.81 21.77
CA LYS A 168 22.28 89.83 21.21
C LYS A 168 22.40 88.59 22.08
N LYS A 169 22.49 88.74 23.42
CA LYS A 169 22.53 87.62 24.37
C LYS A 169 21.25 86.79 24.29
N LYS A 170 20.07 87.42 24.28
CA LYS A 170 18.77 86.74 24.08
C LYS A 170 18.71 85.99 22.75
N LEU A 171 19.21 86.56 21.66
CA LEU A 171 19.27 85.89 20.35
C LEU A 171 20.19 84.66 20.37
N VAL A 172 21.36 84.77 21.02
CA VAL A 172 22.28 83.63 21.18
C VAL A 172 21.67 82.54 22.05
N GLU A 173 20.99 82.90 23.15
CA GLU A 173 20.28 81.94 24.00
C GLU A 173 19.14 81.24 23.25
N LYS A 174 18.32 81.98 22.50
CA LYS A 174 17.28 81.40 21.62
C LYS A 174 17.88 80.43 20.60
N LYS A 175 19.00 80.79 19.96
CA LYS A 175 19.72 79.89 19.04
C LYS A 175 20.28 78.66 19.73
N LYS A 176 20.85 78.79 20.94
CA LYS A 176 21.33 77.66 21.75
C LYS A 176 20.17 76.72 22.13
N LEU A 177 19.04 77.27 22.56
CA LEU A 177 17.86 76.49 22.91
C LEU A 177 17.27 75.76 21.70
N GLN A 178 17.17 76.44 20.56
CA GLN A 178 16.70 75.84 19.31
C GLN A 178 17.62 74.71 18.85
N LYS A 179 18.93 74.90 18.94
CA LYS A 179 19.92 73.85 18.63
C LYS A 179 19.77 72.66 19.57
N ALA A 180 19.71 72.89 20.88
CA ALA A 180 19.53 71.82 21.87
C ALA A 180 18.23 71.03 21.65
N TRP A 181 17.15 71.70 21.26
CA TRP A 181 15.88 71.06 20.91
C TRP A 181 15.98 70.19 19.65
N LEU A 182 16.64 70.68 18.60
CA LEU A 182 16.88 69.91 17.37
C LEU A 182 17.79 68.70 17.63
N ASP A 183 18.86 68.88 18.42
CA ASP A 183 19.78 67.81 18.81
C ASP A 183 19.06 66.74 19.65
N ALA A 184 18.18 67.15 20.57
CA ALA A 184 17.36 66.23 21.36
C ALA A 184 16.41 65.42 20.47
N GLN A 185 15.71 66.08 19.53
CA GLN A 185 14.82 65.44 18.57
C GLN A 185 15.57 64.45 17.66
N GLN A 186 16.78 64.82 17.22
CA GLN A 186 17.61 63.93 16.41
C GLN A 186 18.06 62.71 17.21
N SER A 187 18.43 62.88 18.50
CA SER A 187 18.83 61.77 19.37
C SER A 187 17.65 60.82 19.68
N GLU A 188 16.44 61.35 19.83
CA GLU A 188 15.24 60.55 20.05
C GLU A 188 14.91 59.73 18.80
N LYS A 189 14.96 60.35 17.62
CA LYS A 189 14.79 59.63 16.34
C LYS A 189 15.84 58.55 16.13
N SER A 190 17.11 58.79 16.48
CA SER A 190 18.14 57.76 16.38
C SER A 190 17.89 56.61 17.35
N LYS A 191 17.51 56.90 18.61
CA LYS A 191 17.15 55.88 19.60
C LYS A 191 15.97 55.02 19.13
N CYS A 192 14.92 55.63 18.59
CA CYS A 192 13.77 54.89 18.04
C CYS A 192 14.18 53.98 16.87
N ARG A 193 15.00 54.49 15.94
CA ARG A 193 15.52 53.67 14.82
C ARG A 193 16.41 52.53 15.30
N ASP A 194 17.19 52.73 16.35
CA ASP A 194 18.05 51.70 16.92
C ASP A 194 17.22 50.63 17.66
N SER A 195 16.17 51.01 18.38
CA SER A 195 15.24 50.06 18.98
C SER A 195 14.47 49.26 17.93
N GLU A 196 13.99 49.90 16.85
CA GLU A 196 13.33 49.19 15.74
C GLU A 196 14.28 48.21 15.06
N ARG A 197 15.55 48.59 14.85
CA ARG A 197 16.57 47.68 14.31
C ARG A 197 16.81 46.47 15.21
N ARG A 198 16.87 46.66 16.53
CA ARG A 198 17.03 45.55 17.49
C ARG A 198 15.84 44.61 17.48
N LEU A 199 14.61 45.14 17.51
CA LEU A 199 13.40 44.33 17.44
C LEU A 199 13.30 43.55 16.13
N ASN A 200 13.69 44.16 15.00
CA ASN A 200 13.72 43.47 13.72
C ASN A 200 14.78 42.36 13.69
N GLU A 201 15.95 42.59 14.28
CA GLU A 201 17.01 41.57 14.39
C GLU A 201 16.54 40.40 15.28
N GLU A 202 15.94 40.68 16.45
CA GLU A 202 15.38 39.65 17.34
C GLU A 202 14.29 38.83 16.63
N ALA A 203 13.37 39.49 15.92
CA ALA A 203 12.34 38.81 15.13
C ALA A 203 12.95 37.92 14.04
N PHE A 204 14.00 38.38 13.36
CA PHE A 204 14.72 37.60 12.37
C PHE A 204 15.41 36.37 12.99
N GLN A 205 16.05 36.53 14.17
CA GLN A 205 16.66 35.41 14.89
C GLN A 205 15.61 34.38 15.34
N HIS A 206 14.43 34.83 15.80
CA HIS A 206 13.31 33.92 16.09
C HIS A 206 12.84 33.16 14.86
N GLN A 207 12.69 33.82 13.71
CA GLN A 207 12.33 33.15 12.46
C GLN A 207 13.38 32.10 12.03
N LEU A 208 14.67 32.39 12.19
CA LEU A 208 15.74 31.42 11.92
C LEU A 208 15.67 30.22 12.87
N HIS A 209 15.40 30.46 14.14
CA HIS A 209 15.25 29.39 15.13
C HIS A 209 14.05 28.50 14.80
N ASP A 210 12.89 29.08 14.48
CA ASP A 210 11.68 28.35 14.10
C ASP A 210 11.90 27.52 12.83
N LEU A 211 12.62 28.07 11.84
CA LEU A 211 13.02 27.32 10.65
C LEU A 211 13.96 26.16 10.97
N SER A 212 14.90 26.33 11.90
CA SER A 212 15.79 25.27 12.35
C SER A 212 15.01 24.16 13.06
N GLN A 213 14.14 24.51 14.01
CA GLN A 213 13.28 23.55 14.70
C GLN A 213 12.36 22.81 13.72
N TRP A 214 11.79 23.51 12.75
CA TRP A 214 10.95 22.87 11.73
C TRP A 214 11.73 21.87 10.89
N ARG A 215 12.97 22.20 10.48
CA ARG A 215 13.85 21.26 9.76
C ARG A 215 14.20 20.04 10.60
N GLU A 216 14.50 20.22 11.90
CA GLU A 216 14.76 19.12 12.82
C GLU A 216 13.53 18.22 12.98
N GLN A 217 12.34 18.79 13.16
CA GLN A 217 11.09 18.03 13.24
C GLN A 217 10.81 17.26 11.95
N GLU A 218 11.08 17.86 10.79
CA GLU A 218 10.87 17.20 9.51
C GLU A 218 11.87 16.06 9.28
N ASN A 219 13.14 16.26 9.65
CA ASN A 219 14.15 15.19 9.65
C ASN A 219 13.77 14.07 10.62
N ALA A 220 13.29 14.38 11.83
CA ALA A 220 12.83 13.40 12.79
C ALA A 220 11.64 12.57 12.27
N LYS A 221 10.66 13.21 11.62
CA LYS A 221 9.54 12.50 10.96
C LYS A 221 10.03 11.59 9.84
N GLN A 222 10.97 12.06 9.01
CA GLN A 222 11.56 11.24 7.94
C GLN A 222 12.32 10.04 8.50
N HIS A 223 13.09 10.22 9.57
CA HIS A 223 13.77 9.12 10.26
C HIS A 223 12.78 8.12 10.86
N GLN A 224 11.75 8.57 11.58
CA GLN A 224 10.71 7.69 12.11
C GLN A 224 9.99 6.93 10.99
N HIS A 225 9.68 7.58 9.87
CA HIS A 225 9.09 6.92 8.72
C HIS A 225 10.01 5.85 8.14
N HIS A 226 11.30 6.14 8.02
CA HIS A 226 12.31 5.19 7.56
C HIS A 226 12.46 3.99 8.51
N GLU A 227 12.51 4.23 9.81
CA GLU A 227 12.55 3.17 10.83
C GLU A 227 11.31 2.29 10.78
N ASN A 228 10.12 2.88 10.62
CA ASN A 228 8.88 2.14 10.45
C ASN A 228 8.91 1.26 9.19
N ILE A 229 9.42 1.76 8.06
CA ILE A 229 9.61 0.97 6.84
C ILE A 229 10.57 -0.20 7.11
N MET A 230 11.68 0.04 7.79
CA MET A 230 12.66 -1.01 8.12
C MET A 230 12.08 -2.05 9.07
N LYS A 231 11.28 -1.64 10.06
CA LYS A 231 10.56 -2.54 10.97
C LYS A 231 9.61 -3.45 10.20
N VAL A 232 8.77 -2.89 9.32
CA VAL A 232 7.84 -3.68 8.48
C VAL A 232 8.61 -4.66 7.57
N ARG A 233 9.75 -4.25 7.02
CA ARG A 233 10.62 -5.15 6.22
C ARG A 233 11.14 -6.32 7.06
N ARG A 234 11.64 -6.05 8.28
CA ARG A 234 12.12 -7.09 9.20
C ARG A 234 11.00 -8.06 9.57
N GLU A 235 9.83 -7.55 9.93
CA GLU A 235 8.65 -8.38 10.26
C GLU A 235 8.22 -9.26 9.09
N ARG A 236 8.19 -8.72 7.87
CA ARG A 236 7.90 -9.49 6.65
C ARG A 236 8.92 -10.61 6.44
N ASP A 237 10.21 -10.30 6.57
CA ASP A 237 11.28 -11.28 6.33
C ASP A 237 11.30 -12.37 7.39
N GLU A 238 10.92 -12.05 8.62
CA GLU A 238 10.72 -13.01 9.71
C GLU A 238 9.49 -13.90 9.46
N GLN A 239 8.36 -13.33 9.02
CA GLN A 239 7.19 -14.11 8.59
C GLN A 239 7.51 -15.07 7.45
N LEU A 240 8.29 -14.61 6.46
CA LEU A 240 8.74 -15.47 5.35
C LEU A 240 9.65 -16.61 5.84
N ARG A 241 10.54 -16.35 6.80
CA ARG A 241 11.38 -17.38 7.42
C ARG A 241 10.55 -18.40 8.19
N GLN A 242 9.59 -17.95 8.99
CA GLN A 242 8.68 -18.83 9.73
C GLN A 242 7.83 -19.69 8.78
N GLN A 243 7.28 -19.10 7.71
CA GLN A 243 6.52 -19.85 6.70
C GLN A 243 7.37 -20.92 6.02
N LYS A 244 8.60 -20.57 5.61
CA LYS A 244 9.53 -21.54 5.03
C LYS A 244 9.81 -22.70 5.98
N LEU A 245 10.09 -22.41 7.25
CA LEU A 245 10.36 -23.42 8.27
C LEU A 245 9.16 -24.36 8.47
N VAL A 246 7.93 -23.83 8.50
CA VAL A 246 6.72 -24.65 8.61
C VAL A 246 6.51 -25.54 7.39
N VAL A 247 6.78 -25.02 6.18
CA VAL A 247 6.70 -25.83 4.95
C VAL A 247 7.76 -26.93 4.96
N GLU A 248 8.99 -26.60 5.32
CA GLU A 248 10.09 -27.56 5.41
C GLU A 248 9.81 -28.65 6.44
N GLN A 249 9.26 -28.31 7.62
CA GLN A 249 8.82 -29.29 8.61
C GLN A 249 7.71 -30.20 8.09
N ARG A 250 6.73 -29.66 7.37
CA ARG A 250 5.65 -30.47 6.76
C ARG A 250 6.19 -31.38 5.66
N GLU A 251 7.13 -30.91 4.84
CA GLU A 251 7.77 -31.74 3.83
C GLU A 251 8.63 -32.83 4.46
N ALA A 252 9.36 -32.53 5.54
CA ALA A 252 10.11 -33.53 6.29
C ALA A 252 9.18 -34.60 6.89
N GLN A 253 8.05 -34.19 7.49
CA GLN A 253 7.04 -35.14 7.98
C GLN A 253 6.47 -36.00 6.86
N ARG A 254 6.08 -35.40 5.73
CA ARG A 254 5.60 -36.16 4.56
C ARG A 254 6.62 -37.17 4.07
N LYS A 255 7.90 -36.79 3.99
CA LYS A 255 8.97 -37.73 3.59
C LYS A 255 9.13 -38.87 4.58
N LEU A 256 9.00 -38.62 5.88
CA LEU A 256 9.04 -39.67 6.90
C LEU A 256 7.83 -40.61 6.80
N ASP A 257 6.63 -40.06 6.61
CA ASP A 257 5.40 -40.84 6.44
C ASP A 257 5.44 -41.67 5.15
N GLU A 258 5.88 -41.08 4.03
CA GLU A 258 6.07 -41.76 2.74
C GLU A 258 7.13 -42.88 2.86
N ALA A 259 8.24 -42.63 3.55
CA ALA A 259 9.25 -43.66 3.79
C ALA A 259 8.70 -44.82 4.63
N ALA A 260 7.95 -44.52 5.69
CA ALA A 260 7.31 -45.52 6.53
C ALA A 260 6.28 -46.36 5.74
N GLU A 261 5.48 -45.73 4.87
CA GLU A 261 4.51 -46.43 4.02
C GLU A 261 5.23 -47.35 3.01
N VAL A 262 6.31 -46.87 2.40
CA VAL A 262 7.15 -47.69 1.49
C VAL A 262 7.74 -48.89 2.23
N GLU A 263 8.25 -48.72 3.45
CA GLU A 263 8.73 -49.84 4.27
C GLU A 263 7.63 -50.86 4.57
N ARG A 264 6.41 -50.41 4.88
CA ARG A 264 5.25 -51.31 5.09
C ARG A 264 4.92 -52.10 3.83
N VAL A 265 4.85 -51.46 2.68
CA VAL A 265 4.58 -52.12 1.39
C VAL A 265 5.69 -53.12 1.05
N GLN A 266 6.95 -52.77 1.29
CA GLN A 266 8.07 -53.69 1.09
C GLN A 266 7.98 -54.91 2.02
N ALA A 267 7.59 -54.72 3.28
CA ALA A 267 7.38 -55.82 4.22
C ALA A 267 6.23 -56.73 3.80
N GLU A 268 5.12 -56.16 3.32
CA GLU A 268 3.99 -56.92 2.79
C GLU A 268 4.36 -57.71 1.52
N LEU A 269 5.11 -57.09 0.60
CA LEU A 269 5.63 -57.79 -0.59
C LEU A 269 6.54 -58.96 -0.20
N LYS A 270 7.49 -58.76 0.71
CA LYS A 270 8.36 -59.84 1.22
C LYS A 270 7.54 -60.98 1.83
N ARG A 271 6.48 -60.64 2.58
CA ARG A 271 5.57 -61.65 3.16
C ARG A 271 4.82 -62.41 2.06
N LEU A 272 4.28 -61.73 1.05
CA LEU A 272 3.60 -62.38 -0.08
C LEU A 272 4.55 -63.27 -0.88
N GLU A 273 5.80 -62.84 -1.09
CA GLU A 273 6.83 -63.65 -1.71
C GLU A 273 7.15 -64.91 -0.90
N ALA A 274 7.26 -64.79 0.43
CA ALA A 274 7.46 -65.92 1.33
C ALA A 274 6.27 -66.89 1.30
N ASP A 275 5.03 -66.38 1.36
CA ASP A 275 3.80 -67.17 1.26
C ASP A 275 3.72 -67.90 -0.10
N ALA A 276 4.11 -67.23 -1.19
CA ALA A 276 4.14 -67.83 -2.53
C ALA A 276 5.22 -68.93 -2.64
N ARG A 277 6.42 -68.71 -2.07
CA ARG A 277 7.46 -69.74 -1.99
C ARG A 277 6.98 -70.94 -1.18
N HIS A 278 6.36 -70.71 -0.03
CA HIS A 278 5.82 -71.77 0.80
C HIS A 278 4.75 -72.58 0.07
N ARG A 279 3.83 -71.92 -0.66
CA ARG A 279 2.85 -72.63 -1.51
C ARG A 279 3.53 -73.52 -2.54
N ARG A 280 4.53 -73.02 -3.26
CA ARG A 280 5.30 -73.83 -4.23
C ARG A 280 5.98 -75.03 -3.56
N GLU A 281 6.59 -74.84 -2.41
CA GLU A 281 7.19 -75.93 -1.63
C GLU A 281 6.17 -76.98 -1.22
N THR A 282 4.99 -76.55 -0.75
CA THR A 282 3.90 -77.49 -0.38
C THR A 282 3.37 -78.26 -1.58
N GLU A 283 3.25 -77.60 -2.75
CA GLU A 283 2.85 -78.25 -4.01
C GLU A 283 3.91 -79.25 -4.48
N HIS A 284 5.19 -78.87 -4.45
CA HIS A 284 6.30 -79.77 -4.76
C HIS A 284 6.33 -80.98 -3.81
N ALA A 285 6.11 -80.79 -2.51
CA ALA A 285 6.04 -81.87 -1.55
C ALA A 285 4.85 -82.81 -1.82
N ARG A 286 3.67 -82.25 -2.16
CA ARG A 286 2.49 -83.04 -2.59
C ARG A 286 2.78 -83.84 -3.85
N MET A 287 3.38 -83.22 -4.86
CA MET A 287 3.78 -83.89 -6.10
C MET A 287 4.77 -85.02 -5.84
N LYS A 288 5.76 -84.80 -4.97
CA LYS A 288 6.72 -85.84 -4.60
C LYS A 288 6.06 -87.02 -3.88
N LYS A 289 5.10 -86.76 -2.97
CA LYS A 289 4.30 -87.81 -2.33
C LYS A 289 3.50 -88.62 -3.35
N LEU A 290 2.80 -87.94 -4.27
CA LEU A 290 2.06 -88.61 -5.34
C LEU A 290 2.97 -89.44 -6.26
N GLN A 291 4.17 -88.96 -6.57
CA GLN A 291 5.16 -89.74 -7.33
C GLN A 291 5.58 -91.00 -6.58
N THR A 292 5.86 -90.91 -5.27
CA THR A 292 6.20 -92.09 -4.46
C THR A 292 5.03 -93.08 -4.37
N GLU A 293 3.80 -92.61 -4.16
CA GLU A 293 2.61 -93.45 -4.13
C GLU A 293 2.37 -94.14 -5.48
N ASN A 294 2.51 -93.41 -6.59
CA ASN A 294 2.39 -93.98 -7.93
C ASN A 294 3.45 -95.06 -8.18
N SER A 295 4.70 -94.82 -7.75
CA SER A 295 5.76 -95.82 -7.86
C SER A 295 5.47 -97.09 -7.05
N LEU A 296 4.93 -96.96 -5.83
CA LEU A 296 4.50 -98.09 -5.01
C LEU A 296 3.34 -98.84 -5.67
N VAL A 297 2.33 -98.14 -6.18
CA VAL A 297 1.21 -98.75 -6.90
C VAL A 297 1.69 -99.48 -8.16
N GLN A 298 2.64 -98.93 -8.90
CA GLN A 298 3.25 -99.63 -10.05
C GLN A 298 4.01 -100.88 -9.63
N GLN A 299 4.77 -100.82 -8.53
CA GLN A 299 5.44 -101.99 -7.97
C GLN A 299 4.41 -103.06 -7.55
N HIS A 300 3.34 -102.68 -6.84
CA HIS A 300 2.26 -103.59 -6.47
C HIS A 300 1.58 -104.20 -7.70
N LYS A 301 1.29 -103.40 -8.74
CA LYS A 301 0.75 -103.91 -10.01
C LYS A 301 1.71 -104.88 -10.69
N SER A 302 3.02 -104.60 -10.69
CA SER A 302 4.01 -105.49 -11.28
C SER A 302 4.13 -106.81 -10.50
N ARG A 303 4.05 -106.77 -9.17
CA ARG A 303 4.02 -107.95 -8.31
C ARG A 303 2.74 -108.76 -8.52
N ALA A 304 1.58 -108.10 -8.58
CA ALA A 304 0.31 -108.75 -8.85
C ALA A 304 0.32 -109.44 -10.22
N LYS A 305 0.81 -108.76 -11.28
CA LYS A 305 1.00 -109.38 -12.61
C LYS A 305 1.95 -110.57 -12.58
N LEU A 306 3.01 -110.52 -11.77
CA LEU A 306 3.93 -111.64 -11.63
C LEU A 306 3.27 -112.82 -10.91
N LEU A 307 2.49 -112.56 -9.87
CA LEU A 307 1.71 -113.59 -9.17
C LEU A 307 0.63 -114.18 -10.07
N GLU A 308 -0.15 -113.37 -10.77
CA GLU A 308 -1.12 -113.82 -11.78
C GLU A 308 -0.42 -114.67 -12.85
N HIS A 309 0.75 -114.25 -13.34
CA HIS A 309 1.52 -115.04 -14.30
C HIS A 309 2.01 -116.36 -13.69
N GLN A 310 2.43 -116.38 -12.43
CA GLN A 310 2.80 -117.61 -11.72
C GLN A 310 1.60 -118.54 -11.56
N GLU A 311 0.44 -118.01 -11.17
CA GLU A 311 -0.82 -118.76 -11.06
C GLU A 311 -1.26 -119.30 -12.43
N ASP A 312 -1.12 -118.50 -13.50
CA ASP A 312 -1.39 -118.93 -14.88
C ASP A 312 -0.42 -120.03 -15.31
N VAL A 313 0.87 -119.92 -14.97
CA VAL A 313 1.87 -120.96 -15.24
C VAL A 313 1.57 -122.21 -14.42
N GLU A 314 1.24 -122.10 -13.15
CA GLU A 314 0.83 -123.23 -12.30
C GLU A 314 -0.45 -123.87 -12.83
N LEU A 315 -1.41 -123.08 -13.31
CA LEU A 315 -2.62 -123.58 -13.94
C LEU A 315 -2.31 -124.26 -15.28
N MET A 316 -1.41 -123.70 -16.09
CA MET A 316 -0.95 -124.32 -17.33
C MET A 316 -0.14 -125.58 -17.07
N GLU A 317 0.66 -125.63 -16.01
CA GLU A 317 1.39 -126.82 -15.59
C GLU A 317 0.46 -127.87 -15.00
N ALA A 318 -0.53 -127.47 -14.21
CA ALA A 318 -1.58 -128.35 -13.70
C ALA A 318 -2.43 -128.87 -14.86
N TYR A 319 -2.71 -128.01 -15.84
CA TYR A 319 -3.38 -128.39 -17.08
C TYR A 319 -2.49 -129.28 -17.94
N ALA A 320 -1.18 -129.05 -18.05
CA ALA A 320 -0.24 -129.88 -18.79
C ALA A 320 0.01 -131.22 -18.08
N ARG A 321 0.06 -131.24 -16.75
CA ARG A 321 0.05 -132.45 -15.93
C ARG A 321 -1.28 -133.19 -16.09
N ARG A 322 -2.39 -132.47 -16.13
CA ARG A 322 -3.70 -133.03 -16.42
C ARG A 322 -3.78 -133.51 -17.86
N LEU A 323 -3.16 -132.83 -18.83
CA LEU A 323 -3.13 -133.24 -20.24
C LEU A 323 -2.22 -134.44 -20.40
N ALA A 324 -1.09 -134.50 -19.70
CA ALA A 324 -0.22 -135.67 -19.63
C ALA A 324 -0.93 -136.83 -18.94
N ARG A 325 -1.70 -136.59 -17.88
CA ARG A 325 -2.61 -137.58 -17.30
C ARG A 325 -3.74 -137.93 -18.23
N GLU A 326 -4.27 -137.00 -19.01
CA GLU A 326 -5.32 -137.21 -20.01
C GLU A 326 -4.76 -137.83 -21.28
N ASP A 327 -3.45 -137.77 -21.53
CA ASP A 327 -2.68 -138.40 -22.60
C ASP A 327 -2.17 -139.77 -22.15
N GLU A 328 -1.89 -139.99 -20.86
CA GLU A 328 -1.75 -141.29 -20.24
C GLU A 328 -3.12 -141.99 -20.16
N GLU A 329 -4.15 -141.25 -19.76
CA GLU A 329 -5.54 -141.67 -19.78
C GLU A 329 -6.08 -141.70 -21.19
N ARG A 330 -5.56 -140.98 -22.20
CA ARG A 330 -5.83 -141.17 -23.64
C ARG A 330 -4.88 -142.17 -24.21
N MET A 331 -3.78 -142.58 -23.62
CA MET A 331 -3.10 -143.79 -24.07
C MET A 331 -3.91 -144.99 -23.57
N ARG A 332 -4.42 -144.93 -22.33
CA ARG A 332 -5.38 -145.89 -21.75
C ARG A 332 -6.80 -145.76 -22.34
N ARG A 333 -7.23 -144.57 -22.75
CA ARG A 333 -8.52 -144.28 -23.41
C ARG A 333 -8.38 -144.32 -24.91
N LEU A 334 -7.29 -144.12 -25.62
CA LEU A 334 -7.16 -144.47 -27.04
C LEU A 334 -7.05 -146.00 -27.17
N GLN A 335 -6.64 -146.68 -26.10
CA GLN A 335 -6.92 -148.10 -25.85
C GLN A 335 -8.39 -148.41 -25.45
N SER A 336 -9.14 -147.49 -24.82
CA SER A 336 -10.52 -147.69 -24.34
C SER A 336 -11.63 -146.86 -25.05
N ASN A 337 -11.30 -146.07 -26.08
CA ASN A 337 -12.03 -145.03 -26.86
C ASN A 337 -11.69 -145.15 -28.37
N LEU A 338 -11.00 -146.23 -28.77
CA LEU A 338 -11.53 -147.09 -29.83
C LEU A 338 -12.96 -147.58 -29.51
N GLN A 339 -13.41 -147.45 -28.25
CA GLN A 339 -14.79 -147.62 -27.80
C GLN A 339 -15.32 -146.32 -27.18
N ARG A 340 -16.10 -145.54 -27.95
CA ARG A 340 -16.94 -144.40 -27.49
C ARG A 340 -16.27 -143.02 -27.54
N ARG A 341 -16.33 -142.46 -28.75
CA ARG A 341 -16.34 -141.02 -29.05
C ARG A 341 -17.79 -140.51 -28.93
N ASP A 342 -17.94 -139.22 -28.59
CA ASP A 342 -19.17 -138.38 -28.46
C ASP A 342 -19.54 -138.13 -26.97
N TYR A 343 -19.62 -136.91 -26.39
CA TYR A 343 -20.31 -135.67 -26.79
C TYR A 343 -19.87 -134.44 -25.93
N ARG A 344 -20.08 -133.22 -26.46
CA ARG A 344 -19.61 -131.85 -26.06
C ARG A 344 -20.34 -131.18 -24.87
N GLU A 345 -19.66 -130.37 -24.05
CA GLU A 345 -19.64 -128.87 -23.90
C GLU A 345 -20.97 -128.10 -23.77
N GLY A 346 -21.05 -127.18 -22.79
CA GLY A 346 -22.00 -126.05 -22.78
C GLY A 346 -22.21 -125.33 -21.44
N ILE A 347 -21.54 -124.19 -21.18
CA ILE A 347 -21.91 -123.21 -20.13
C ILE A 347 -21.50 -121.78 -20.60
N ALA A 348 -22.38 -121.07 -21.32
CA ALA A 348 -22.09 -119.71 -21.83
C ALA A 348 -23.18 -118.66 -21.54
N GLU A 349 -24.30 -119.02 -20.90
CA GLU A 349 -25.47 -118.12 -20.84
C GLU A 349 -25.63 -117.36 -19.51
N SER A 350 -24.96 -117.74 -18.42
CA SER A 350 -25.12 -117.06 -17.11
C SER A 350 -24.36 -115.73 -16.98
N LEU A 351 -23.34 -115.47 -17.80
CA LEU A 351 -22.48 -114.29 -17.72
C LEU A 351 -23.14 -113.02 -18.30
N GLN A 352 -24.02 -113.20 -19.29
CA GLN A 352 -24.61 -112.09 -20.04
C GLN A 352 -25.69 -111.32 -19.26
N VAL A 353 -26.31 -111.99 -18.27
CA VAL A 353 -27.36 -111.40 -17.42
C VAL A 353 -26.77 -110.48 -16.34
N GLN A 354 -25.60 -110.82 -15.77
CA GLN A 354 -24.91 -110.00 -14.77
C GLN A 354 -24.38 -108.67 -15.34
N ILE A 355 -23.94 -108.68 -16.60
CA ILE A 355 -23.40 -107.47 -17.26
C ILE A 355 -24.50 -106.42 -17.47
N ARG A 356 -25.74 -106.86 -17.79
CA ARG A 356 -26.87 -105.94 -18.04
C ARG A 356 -27.38 -105.24 -16.78
N GLN A 357 -27.35 -105.91 -15.63
CA GLN A 357 -27.80 -105.31 -14.37
C GLN A 357 -26.84 -104.22 -13.87
N LYS A 358 -25.53 -104.45 -14.00
CA LYS A 358 -24.51 -103.47 -13.60
C LYS A 358 -24.55 -102.18 -14.41
N ALA A 359 -24.87 -102.26 -15.70
CA ALA A 359 -24.99 -101.09 -16.58
C ALA A 359 -26.12 -100.14 -16.16
N LEU A 360 -27.27 -100.68 -15.74
CA LEU A 360 -28.42 -99.87 -15.32
C LEU A 360 -28.20 -99.16 -13.96
N GLU A 361 -27.39 -99.75 -13.08
CA GLU A 361 -27.03 -99.15 -11.79
C GLU A 361 -26.01 -98.03 -11.90
N ASP A 362 -25.12 -98.10 -12.89
CA ASP A 362 -24.16 -97.03 -13.18
C ASP A 362 -24.84 -95.83 -13.86
N GLU A 363 -25.84 -96.07 -14.71
CA GLU A 363 -26.66 -95.02 -15.35
C GLU A 363 -27.47 -94.21 -14.32
N ARG A 364 -28.14 -94.89 -13.38
CA ARG A 364 -28.87 -94.22 -12.29
C ARG A 364 -27.96 -93.36 -11.41
N ARG A 365 -26.75 -93.82 -11.11
CA ARG A 365 -25.77 -93.03 -10.36
C ARG A 365 -25.34 -91.78 -11.12
N ALA A 366 -25.09 -91.89 -12.43
CA ALA A 366 -24.71 -90.74 -13.26
C ALA A 366 -25.79 -89.65 -13.28
N GLU A 367 -27.07 -90.02 -13.41
CA GLU A 367 -28.19 -89.07 -13.41
C GLU A 367 -28.35 -88.33 -12.07
N GLU A 368 -28.20 -89.02 -10.94
CA GLU A 368 -28.27 -88.40 -9.62
C GLU A 368 -27.11 -87.42 -9.38
N TYR A 369 -25.90 -87.75 -9.85
CA TYR A 369 -24.76 -86.84 -9.78
C TYR A 369 -24.98 -85.59 -10.65
N GLN A 370 -25.57 -85.74 -11.82
CA GLN A 370 -25.87 -84.62 -12.71
C GLN A 370 -26.93 -83.69 -12.10
N LYS A 371 -28.04 -84.25 -11.58
CA LYS A 371 -29.07 -83.47 -10.86
C LYS A 371 -28.51 -82.70 -9.65
N LYS A 372 -27.61 -83.31 -8.87
CA LYS A 372 -26.95 -82.64 -7.73
C LYS A 372 -26.02 -81.51 -8.18
N ARG A 373 -25.32 -81.67 -9.32
CA ARG A 373 -24.49 -80.60 -9.89
C ARG A 373 -25.32 -79.42 -10.36
N ASP A 374 -26.37 -79.66 -11.12
CA ASP A 374 -27.23 -78.61 -11.68
C ASP A 374 -27.93 -77.82 -10.55
N ALA A 375 -28.37 -78.51 -9.50
CA ALA A 375 -28.93 -77.87 -8.30
C ALA A 375 -27.90 -76.98 -7.57
N ALA A 376 -26.66 -77.45 -7.43
CA ALA A 376 -25.59 -76.67 -6.79
C ALA A 376 -25.16 -75.45 -7.64
N GLU A 377 -25.23 -75.57 -8.97
CA GLU A 377 -24.93 -74.47 -9.90
C GLU A 377 -26.02 -73.39 -9.85
N LEU A 378 -27.29 -73.77 -9.80
CA LEU A 378 -28.42 -72.84 -9.60
C LEU A 378 -28.30 -72.03 -8.30
N VAL A 379 -27.94 -72.68 -7.19
CA VAL A 379 -27.74 -71.98 -5.91
C VAL A 379 -26.60 -70.97 -6.00
N LYS A 380 -25.48 -71.35 -6.62
CA LYS A 380 -24.33 -70.44 -6.81
C LYS A 380 -24.68 -69.24 -7.68
N GLU A 381 -25.46 -69.43 -8.74
CA GLU A 381 -25.90 -68.31 -9.59
C GLU A 381 -26.86 -67.38 -8.85
N GLN A 382 -27.77 -67.92 -8.02
CA GLN A 382 -28.64 -67.11 -7.15
C GLN A 382 -27.85 -66.32 -6.11
N GLU A 383 -26.84 -66.93 -5.48
CA GLU A 383 -25.96 -66.25 -4.53
C GLU A 383 -25.17 -65.11 -5.19
N LYS A 384 -24.58 -65.34 -6.37
CA LYS A 384 -23.89 -64.30 -7.14
C LYS A 384 -24.83 -63.17 -7.54
N HIS A 385 -26.05 -63.50 -7.96
CA HIS A 385 -27.05 -62.49 -8.33
C HIS A 385 -27.46 -61.65 -7.12
N ASN A 386 -27.74 -62.28 -5.97
CA ASN A 386 -28.07 -61.59 -4.73
C ASN A 386 -26.90 -60.73 -4.21
N ALA A 387 -25.66 -61.20 -4.34
CA ALA A 387 -24.47 -60.43 -4.00
C ALA A 387 -24.33 -59.17 -4.87
N ARG A 388 -24.53 -59.30 -6.20
CA ARG A 388 -24.53 -58.17 -7.13
C ARG A 388 -25.63 -57.16 -6.82
N GLN A 389 -26.83 -57.62 -6.45
CA GLN A 389 -27.93 -56.75 -6.05
C GLN A 389 -27.61 -55.98 -4.76
N LYS A 390 -27.06 -56.65 -3.75
CA LYS A 390 -26.64 -56.01 -2.49
C LYS A 390 -25.56 -54.95 -2.74
N GLU A 391 -24.53 -55.29 -3.53
CA GLU A 391 -23.46 -54.35 -3.87
C GLU A 391 -24.00 -53.14 -4.66
N ALA A 392 -24.95 -53.35 -5.58
CA ALA A 392 -25.59 -52.26 -6.32
C ALA A 392 -26.37 -51.31 -5.39
N LEU A 393 -27.11 -51.85 -4.42
CA LEU A 393 -27.82 -51.05 -3.42
C LEU A 393 -26.86 -50.28 -2.50
N GLU A 394 -25.78 -50.91 -2.05
CA GLU A 394 -24.75 -50.27 -1.23
C GLU A 394 -24.06 -49.13 -1.99
N ARG A 395 -23.71 -49.35 -3.26
CA ARG A 395 -23.16 -48.30 -4.14
C ARG A 395 -24.16 -47.15 -4.32
N GLN A 396 -25.45 -47.44 -4.51
CA GLN A 396 -26.48 -46.42 -4.62
C GLN A 396 -26.60 -45.60 -3.33
N GLN A 397 -26.62 -46.25 -2.17
CA GLN A 397 -26.66 -45.57 -0.87
C GLN A 397 -25.40 -44.72 -0.63
N TYR A 398 -24.23 -45.23 -1.00
CA TYR A 398 -22.97 -44.50 -0.91
C TYR A 398 -22.99 -43.23 -1.78
N LEU A 399 -23.46 -43.35 -3.03
CA LEU A 399 -23.61 -42.19 -3.92
C LEU A 399 -24.59 -41.15 -3.38
N LEU A 400 -25.70 -41.58 -2.75
CA LEU A 400 -26.63 -40.67 -2.10
C LEU A 400 -25.99 -39.94 -0.92
N LYS A 401 -25.24 -40.64 -0.07
CA LYS A 401 -24.47 -40.03 1.03
C LYS A 401 -23.45 -39.03 0.49
N GLN A 402 -22.74 -39.36 -0.58
CA GLN A 402 -21.77 -38.47 -1.20
C GLN A 402 -22.43 -37.20 -1.79
N ARG A 403 -23.58 -37.36 -2.46
CA ARG A 403 -24.38 -36.21 -2.95
C ARG A 403 -24.88 -35.34 -1.81
N ALA A 404 -25.34 -35.93 -0.71
CA ALA A 404 -25.80 -35.19 0.46
C ALA A 404 -24.65 -34.40 1.10
N GLN A 405 -23.48 -35.02 1.28
CA GLN A 405 -22.28 -34.34 1.80
C GLN A 405 -21.84 -33.20 0.88
N LYS A 406 -21.83 -33.41 -0.43
CA LYS A 406 -21.50 -32.34 -1.40
C LYS A 406 -22.47 -31.16 -1.28
N LYS A 407 -23.77 -31.44 -1.23
CA LYS A 407 -24.81 -30.41 -1.08
C LYS A 407 -24.72 -29.67 0.25
N GLN A 408 -24.31 -30.36 1.32
CA GLN A 408 -24.07 -29.72 2.63
C GLN A 408 -22.86 -28.80 2.59
N ARG A 409 -21.75 -29.21 1.95
CA ARG A 409 -20.57 -28.35 1.75
C ARG A 409 -20.90 -27.12 0.91
N GLU A 410 -21.61 -27.29 -0.20
CA GLU A 410 -22.06 -26.16 -1.03
C GLU A 410 -22.93 -25.18 -0.24
N ARG A 411 -23.82 -25.67 0.63
CA ARG A 411 -24.62 -24.80 1.52
C ARG A 411 -23.75 -24.04 2.52
N GLN A 412 -22.78 -24.71 3.13
CA GLN A 412 -21.85 -24.08 4.07
C GLN A 412 -20.99 -23.01 3.38
N GLU A 413 -20.47 -23.30 2.19
CA GLU A 413 -19.72 -22.32 1.39
C GLU A 413 -20.57 -21.09 1.06
N ILE A 414 -21.85 -21.28 0.68
CA ILE A 414 -22.78 -20.16 0.42
C ILE A 414 -23.06 -19.36 1.71
N GLU A 415 -23.26 -20.03 2.85
CA GLU A 415 -23.46 -19.36 4.14
C GLU A 415 -22.23 -18.56 4.57
N ASP A 416 -21.03 -19.13 4.41
CA ASP A 416 -19.76 -18.48 4.68
C ASP A 416 -19.57 -17.26 3.77
N ASP A 417 -19.84 -17.38 2.47
CA ASP A 417 -19.77 -16.25 1.52
C ASP A 417 -20.77 -15.14 1.88
N LEU A 418 -22.00 -15.51 2.26
CA LEU A 418 -23.01 -14.55 2.70
C LEU A 418 -22.60 -13.85 4.00
N THR A 419 -22.01 -14.57 4.95
CA THR A 419 -21.52 -13.98 6.20
C THR A 419 -20.34 -13.05 5.94
N PHE A 420 -19.41 -13.45 5.08
CA PHE A 420 -18.28 -12.64 4.65
C PHE A 420 -18.75 -11.35 3.94
N ALA A 421 -19.69 -11.46 3.00
CA ALA A 421 -20.28 -10.31 2.32
C ALA A 421 -20.96 -9.34 3.31
N ARG A 422 -21.73 -9.87 4.28
CA ARG A 422 -22.37 -9.06 5.33
C ARG A 422 -21.33 -8.33 6.18
N GLN A 423 -20.26 -9.00 6.60
CA GLN A 423 -19.16 -8.39 7.35
C GLN A 423 -18.46 -7.31 6.54
N TYR A 424 -18.13 -7.59 5.28
CA TYR A 424 -17.50 -6.63 4.38
C TYR A 424 -18.35 -5.37 4.19
N HIS A 425 -19.66 -5.52 3.98
CA HIS A 425 -20.58 -4.38 3.90
C HIS A 425 -20.72 -3.62 5.22
N ALA A 426 -20.72 -4.32 6.36
CA ALA A 426 -20.75 -3.69 7.68
C ALA A 426 -19.47 -2.88 7.95
N GLU A 427 -18.29 -3.42 7.61
CA GLU A 427 -17.01 -2.73 7.71
C GLU A 427 -16.94 -1.51 6.79
N ALA A 428 -17.42 -1.64 5.54
CA ALA A 428 -17.49 -0.54 4.60
C ALA A 428 -18.40 0.59 5.12
N ARG A 429 -19.57 0.26 5.68
CA ARG A 429 -20.46 1.24 6.32
C ARG A 429 -19.78 1.91 7.53
N ALA A 430 -19.15 1.13 8.40
CA ALA A 430 -18.44 1.66 9.57
C ALA A 430 -17.29 2.60 9.17
N ALA A 431 -16.55 2.28 8.11
CA ALA A 431 -15.49 3.13 7.56
C ALA A 431 -16.06 4.45 7.00
N MET A 432 -17.16 4.38 6.23
CA MET A 432 -17.85 5.56 5.71
C MET A 432 -18.38 6.46 6.85
N GLU A 433 -18.99 5.87 7.88
CA GLU A 433 -19.45 6.62 9.05
C GLU A 433 -18.28 7.25 9.82
N ALA A 434 -17.16 6.55 9.99
CA ALA A 434 -15.97 7.10 10.64
C ALA A 434 -15.42 8.30 9.86
N GLN A 435 -15.36 8.21 8.53
CA GLN A 435 -14.95 9.32 7.67
C GLN A 435 -15.92 10.51 7.77
N GLN A 436 -17.23 10.24 7.80
CA GLN A 436 -18.23 11.30 8.01
C GLN A 436 -18.09 11.95 9.39
N ARG A 437 -17.85 11.17 10.47
CA ARG A 437 -17.61 11.71 11.81
C ARG A 437 -16.36 12.59 11.84
N GLN A 438 -15.26 12.17 11.20
CA GLN A 438 -14.06 13.00 11.09
C GLN A 438 -14.33 14.30 10.31
N ALA A 439 -15.01 14.22 9.17
CA ALA A 439 -15.37 15.40 8.39
C ALA A 439 -16.27 16.37 9.18
N ARG A 440 -17.25 15.86 9.93
CA ARG A 440 -18.09 16.66 10.84
C ARG A 440 -17.25 17.30 11.95
N GLY A 441 -16.32 16.56 12.56
CA GLY A 441 -15.41 17.08 13.57
C GLY A 441 -14.51 18.21 13.05
N ILE A 442 -13.98 18.07 11.83
CA ILE A 442 -13.21 19.13 11.15
C ILE A 442 -14.07 20.36 10.91
N ARG A 443 -15.31 20.18 10.41
CA ARG A 443 -16.26 21.30 10.21
C ARG A 443 -16.57 22.04 11.51
N GLN A 444 -16.80 21.30 12.60
CA GLN A 444 -17.04 21.91 13.92
C GLN A 444 -15.82 22.69 14.42
N ARG A 445 -14.60 22.14 14.27
CA ARG A 445 -13.36 22.86 14.63
C ARG A 445 -13.20 24.13 13.79
N ASN A 446 -13.40 24.04 12.47
CA ASN A 446 -13.34 25.21 11.60
C ASN A 446 -14.38 26.26 11.98
N LYS A 447 -15.60 25.85 12.32
CA LYS A 447 -16.63 26.77 12.83
C LYS A 447 -16.17 27.45 14.11
N SER A 448 -15.60 26.70 15.06
CA SER A 448 -15.06 27.30 16.30
C SER A 448 -13.89 28.25 16.05
N PHE A 449 -13.06 27.99 15.04
CA PHE A 449 -11.99 28.90 14.63
C PHE A 449 -12.53 30.16 13.98
N GLN A 450 -13.57 30.04 13.14
CA GLN A 450 -14.27 31.19 12.58
C GLN A 450 -14.92 32.05 13.66
N GLU A 451 -15.59 31.43 14.64
CA GLU A 451 -16.18 32.15 15.78
C GLU A 451 -15.10 32.90 16.58
N LYS A 452 -13.96 32.26 16.87
CA LYS A 452 -12.82 32.92 17.52
C LYS A 452 -12.24 34.07 16.69
N LEU A 453 -12.16 33.89 15.36
CA LEU A 453 -11.68 34.94 14.46
C LEU A 453 -12.62 36.15 14.46
N ILE A 454 -13.94 35.91 14.48
CA ILE A 454 -14.93 36.98 14.59
C ILE A 454 -14.76 37.73 15.92
N VAL A 455 -14.63 37.01 17.04
CA VAL A 455 -14.36 37.62 18.35
C VAL A 455 -13.07 38.45 18.33
N GLN A 456 -11.99 37.93 17.73
CA GLN A 456 -10.73 38.67 17.59
C GLN A 456 -10.88 39.91 16.69
N MET A 457 -11.68 39.83 15.62
CA MET A 457 -11.98 40.99 14.78
C MET A 457 -12.81 42.03 15.53
N ASP A 458 -13.76 41.61 16.36
CA ASP A 458 -14.57 42.51 17.19
C ASP A 458 -13.73 43.12 18.33
N GLU A 459 -12.87 42.34 18.96
CA GLU A 459 -11.87 42.82 19.92
C GLU A 459 -10.91 43.80 19.25
N GLN A 460 -10.43 43.54 18.04
CA GLN A 460 -9.63 44.51 17.29
C GLN A 460 -10.45 45.75 16.94
N ARG A 461 -11.73 45.63 16.58
CA ARG A 461 -12.60 46.81 16.35
C ARG A 461 -12.81 47.63 17.62
N GLN A 462 -12.90 47.00 18.78
CA GLN A 462 -13.04 47.66 20.09
C GLN A 462 -11.71 48.21 20.63
N ASN A 463 -10.62 47.48 20.42
CA ASN A 463 -9.25 47.80 20.87
C ASN A 463 -8.45 48.57 19.83
N MET A 464 -9.01 48.86 18.64
CA MET A 464 -8.53 49.95 17.82
C MET A 464 -8.68 51.20 18.70
N PRO A 465 -7.57 51.80 19.19
CA PRO A 465 -7.69 53.16 19.67
C PRO A 465 -8.28 53.92 18.48
N THR A 466 -9.31 54.73 18.72
CA THR A 466 -9.78 55.71 17.76
C THR A 466 -8.55 56.42 17.21
N SER A 467 -8.09 55.94 16.05
CA SER A 467 -6.85 56.42 15.47
C SER A 467 -7.07 57.91 15.23
N PRO A 468 -6.10 58.79 15.52
CA PRO A 468 -6.26 60.23 15.35
C PRO A 468 -6.72 60.65 13.95
N LEU A 469 -6.61 59.76 12.96
CA LEU A 469 -7.07 59.94 11.58
C LEU A 469 -8.53 59.52 11.30
N HIS A 470 -9.22 58.83 12.22
CA HIS A 470 -10.56 58.28 12.03
C HIS A 470 -11.58 58.72 13.11
N LEU A 471 -11.34 59.84 13.79
CA LEU A 471 -12.46 60.50 14.48
C LEU A 471 -13.44 61.04 13.42
N PRO A 472 -14.75 60.85 13.59
CA PRO A 472 -15.73 61.68 12.89
C PRO A 472 -15.30 63.13 13.11
N ARG A 473 -15.14 63.92 12.03
CA ARG A 473 -14.70 65.34 12.03
C ARG A 473 -15.48 66.27 12.99
N THR A 474 -16.46 65.75 13.70
CA THR A 474 -17.37 66.43 14.61
C THR A 474 -16.92 66.45 16.07
N LEU A 475 -15.97 65.61 16.52
CA LEU A 475 -15.60 65.52 17.94
C LEU A 475 -14.10 65.74 18.17
N MET A 476 -13.77 66.62 19.12
CA MET A 476 -12.40 66.92 19.54
C MET A 476 -11.73 65.73 20.24
N ASN A 477 -10.46 65.47 19.91
CA ASN A 477 -9.64 64.41 20.51
C ASN A 477 -9.33 64.72 22.00
N SER A 478 -9.03 63.72 22.83
CA SER A 478 -8.75 63.86 24.27
C SER A 478 -7.64 64.87 24.58
N ARG A 479 -6.58 64.89 23.76
CA ARG A 479 -5.48 65.87 23.86
C ARG A 479 -5.94 67.30 23.52
N GLU A 480 -6.79 67.44 22.51
CA GLU A 480 -7.36 68.74 22.12
C GLU A 480 -8.34 69.23 23.17
N LYS A 481 -9.18 68.33 23.72
CA LYS A 481 -10.06 68.62 24.87
C LYS A 481 -9.27 69.11 26.07
N HIS A 482 -8.09 68.52 26.32
CA HIS A 482 -7.23 68.94 27.42
C HIS A 482 -6.57 70.30 27.17
N LEU A 483 -6.11 70.56 25.94
CA LEU A 483 -5.59 71.88 25.54
C LEU A 483 -6.65 72.97 25.64
N ASN A 484 -7.88 72.65 25.24
CA ASN A 484 -9.02 73.56 25.28
C ASN A 484 -9.78 73.52 26.61
N ALA A 485 -9.30 72.79 27.63
CA ALA A 485 -10.03 72.55 28.86
C ALA A 485 -10.42 73.84 29.58
N LYS A 486 -9.51 74.83 29.63
CA LYS A 486 -9.79 76.15 30.22
C LYS A 486 -10.81 76.96 29.43
N LEU A 487 -10.95 76.70 28.14
CA LEU A 487 -11.87 77.38 27.23
C LEU A 487 -13.26 76.74 27.30
N LEU A 488 -13.31 75.40 27.37
CA LEU A 488 -14.51 74.62 27.64
C LEU A 488 -15.09 74.92 29.04
N GLN A 489 -14.24 75.01 30.07
CA GLN A 489 -14.66 75.37 31.43
C GLN A 489 -15.28 76.77 31.51
N LYS A 490 -14.83 77.72 30.68
CA LYS A 490 -15.41 79.06 30.58
C LYS A 490 -16.72 79.10 29.78
N LEU A 491 -16.98 78.09 28.96
CA LEU A 491 -18.25 77.91 28.24
C LEU A 491 -19.31 77.22 29.12
N ASP A 492 -18.88 76.47 30.14
CA ASP A 492 -19.75 75.89 31.17
C ASP A 492 -20.32 76.96 32.14
N ASP A 493 -19.70 78.15 32.21
CA ASP A 493 -20.25 79.31 32.92
C ASP A 493 -21.50 79.83 32.18
N PRO A 494 -22.68 79.87 32.84
CA PRO A 494 -23.96 80.13 32.16
C PRO A 494 -24.02 81.49 31.47
N ASP A 495 -23.41 82.53 32.05
CA ASP A 495 -23.35 83.88 31.46
C ASP A 495 -22.47 83.96 30.21
N MET A 496 -21.38 83.19 30.15
CA MET A 496 -20.47 83.16 28.99
C MET A 496 -20.96 82.19 27.91
N GLY A 497 -21.51 81.04 28.31
CA GLY A 497 -22.19 80.11 27.40
C GLY A 497 -23.36 80.77 26.68
N GLN A 498 -24.18 81.54 27.39
CA GLN A 498 -25.31 82.28 26.79
C GLN A 498 -24.83 83.37 25.81
N LYS A 499 -23.81 84.15 26.17
CA LYS A 499 -23.22 85.16 25.27
C LYS A 499 -22.64 84.57 23.98
N VAL A 500 -22.08 83.36 24.05
CA VAL A 500 -21.54 82.65 22.88
C VAL A 500 -22.67 82.08 22.02
N LEU A 501 -23.74 81.55 22.64
CA LEU A 501 -24.95 81.13 21.93
C LEU A 501 -25.61 82.30 21.20
N ASP A 502 -25.81 83.45 21.87
CA ASP A 502 -26.41 84.66 21.27
C ASP A 502 -25.60 85.20 20.08
N LYS A 503 -24.29 84.95 20.04
CA LYS A 503 -23.40 85.31 18.92
C LYS A 503 -23.42 84.30 17.78
N LEU A 504 -23.61 83.01 18.09
CA LEU A 504 -23.66 81.93 17.10
C LEU A 504 -25.04 81.76 16.47
N SER A 505 -26.10 82.17 17.17
CA SER A 505 -27.46 82.29 16.65
C SER A 505 -27.90 83.76 16.62
N PRO A 506 -27.46 84.57 15.63
CA PRO A 506 -27.98 85.92 15.48
C PRO A 506 -29.47 85.83 15.16
N THR A 507 -30.30 86.36 16.07
CA THR A 507 -31.71 86.66 15.80
C THR A 507 -31.77 87.61 14.59
N LYS A 508 -32.08 87.06 13.42
CA LYS A 508 -32.54 87.82 12.26
C LYS A 508 -33.90 88.40 12.60
N GLU A 509 -33.96 89.61 13.15
CA GLU A 509 -35.13 90.46 12.93
C GLU A 509 -35.03 90.96 11.48
N ALA A 510 -35.85 90.38 10.60
CA ALA A 510 -36.00 90.84 9.24
C ALA A 510 -36.77 92.18 9.23
N PRO A 511 -36.33 93.21 8.47
CA PRO A 511 -37.11 94.43 8.32
C PRO A 511 -38.37 94.12 7.51
N VAL A 512 -39.54 94.41 8.09
CA VAL A 512 -40.84 94.38 7.41
C VAL A 512 -40.85 95.48 6.36
N ILE A 513 -40.69 95.11 5.09
CA ILE A 513 -41.01 95.99 3.96
C ILE A 513 -42.51 95.79 3.69
N ALA A 514 -43.32 96.74 4.13
CA ALA A 514 -44.70 96.88 3.70
C ALA A 514 -44.70 97.47 2.28
N THR A 515 -45.07 96.66 1.28
CA THR A 515 -45.48 97.18 -0.03
C THR A 515 -47.00 97.12 -0.13
N THR A 516 -47.64 98.25 0.13
CA THR A 516 -48.93 98.59 -0.48
C THR A 516 -48.69 98.90 -1.96
N PHE A 517 -49.42 98.27 -2.86
CA PHE A 517 -49.69 98.81 -4.18
C PHE A 517 -51.16 98.59 -4.54
N TYR A 518 -51.74 99.68 -5.05
CA TYR A 518 -53.07 99.83 -5.62
C TYR A 518 -53.34 98.87 -6.78
#